data_AF-A0A9W9YWA9-F1
#
_entry.id   AF-A0A9W9YWA9-F1
#
_cell.length_a   1.000
_cell.length_b   1.000
_cell.length_c   1.000
_cell.angle_alpha   90.00
_cell.angle_beta   90.00
_cell.angle_gamma   90.00
#
_symmetry.space_group_name_H-M   'P 1'
#
loop_
_entity.id
_entity.type
_entity.pdbx_description
1 polymer ?
#
loop_
_entity_poly.entity_id
_entity_poly.type
_entity_poly.pdbx_seq_one_letter_code
_entity_poly.pdbx_strand_id
1 'polypeptide(L)'
;MAYYKRILPTGFKYDAFIIFNFEDQEWVNGTLLRILEKEQVEKTVAVVSENFFKSEYCEFELNKAIERLVEKCDDSIIVIRKDKVSSEKLPEALKKRSFIDYSDSTERKSWVSKLIKALESNRDEENLSINDEDNCPSPSV
;
A
#
# COMPACT_ATOMS: atom_id res chain seq x y z
N MET A 1 11.90 -8.83 -12.98
CA MET A 1 12.54 -8.53 -11.68
C MET A 1 11.62 -7.55 -10.95
N ALA A 2 11.26 -7.80 -9.69
CA ALA A 2 10.54 -6.81 -8.89
C ALA A 2 11.57 -5.89 -8.22
N TYR A 3 11.29 -4.59 -8.20
CA TYR A 3 12.26 -3.60 -7.73
C TYR A 3 11.83 -3.03 -6.38
N TYR A 4 12.68 -3.20 -5.37
CA TYR A 4 12.52 -2.65 -4.03
C TYR A 4 13.17 -1.29 -3.94
N LYS A 5 12.37 -0.24 -3.79
CA LYS A 5 12.90 1.09 -3.47
C LYS A 5 12.40 1.54 -2.11
N ARG A 6 13.31 1.57 -1.14
CA ARG A 6 13.08 2.22 0.15
C ARG A 6 13.40 3.70 0.00
N ILE A 7 12.42 4.55 0.28
CA ILE A 7 12.60 6.01 0.31
C ILE A 7 12.99 6.38 1.73
N LEU A 8 14.23 6.82 1.96
CA LEU A 8 14.69 7.31 3.25
C LEU A 8 14.79 8.85 3.20
N PRO A 9 14.04 9.60 4.02
CA PRO A 9 14.43 10.96 4.33
C PRO A 9 15.64 10.90 5.27
N THR A 10 16.71 11.61 4.93
CA THR A 10 17.88 11.73 5.81
C THR A 10 17.44 12.34 7.14
N GLY A 11 17.32 11.52 8.20
CA GLY A 11 17.04 11.95 9.57
C GLY A 11 15.67 11.58 10.16
N PHE A 12 14.72 10.98 9.43
CA PHE A 12 13.40 10.59 9.97
C PHE A 12 12.98 9.16 9.61
N LYS A 13 12.06 8.64 10.44
CA LYS A 13 11.68 7.24 10.64
C LYS A 13 10.48 6.83 9.76
N TYR A 14 10.62 6.85 8.43
CA TYR A 14 9.53 6.41 7.54
C TYR A 14 10.06 5.65 6.32
N ASP A 15 9.55 4.44 6.11
CA ASP A 15 9.92 3.55 5.00
C ASP A 15 8.69 3.28 4.11
N ALA A 16 8.61 3.91 2.93
CA ALA A 16 7.67 3.49 1.89
C ALA A 16 8.24 2.27 1.14
N PHE A 17 7.40 1.28 0.84
CA PHE A 17 7.76 0.15 -0.02
C PHE A 17 6.95 0.22 -1.31
N ILE A 18 7.57 -0.02 -2.46
CA ILE A 18 6.88 -0.11 -3.75
C ILE A 18 7.17 -1.48 -4.34
N ILE A 19 6.12 -2.23 -4.69
CA ILE A 19 6.20 -3.53 -5.36
C ILE A 19 5.69 -3.34 -6.79
N PHE A 20 6.57 -3.50 -7.78
CA PHE A 20 6.22 -3.33 -9.18
C PHE A 20 7.13 -4.17 -10.08
N ASN A 21 6.67 -4.44 -11.30
CA ASN A 21 7.48 -5.10 -12.31
C ASN A 21 8.43 -4.10 -13.00
N PHE A 22 9.67 -4.50 -13.27
CA PHE A 22 10.67 -3.68 -13.99
C PHE A 22 10.14 -3.01 -15.29
N GLU A 23 9.28 -3.69 -16.04
CA GLU A 23 8.66 -3.14 -17.27
C GLU A 23 7.81 -1.89 -17.00
N ASP A 24 7.34 -1.69 -15.76
CA ASP A 24 6.54 -0.55 -15.34
C ASP A 24 7.37 0.56 -14.67
N GLN A 25 8.70 0.40 -14.60
CA GLN A 25 9.60 1.28 -13.87
C GLN A 25 9.51 2.74 -14.30
N GLU A 26 9.39 3.01 -15.60
CA GLU A 26 9.33 4.38 -16.11
C GLU A 26 8.11 5.12 -15.55
N TRP A 27 6.95 4.46 -15.54
CA TRP A 27 5.74 5.02 -14.98
C TRP A 27 5.85 5.19 -13.45
N VAL A 28 6.39 4.18 -12.76
CA VAL A 28 6.57 4.20 -11.30
C VAL A 28 7.49 5.35 -10.90
N ASN A 29 8.67 5.47 -11.48
CA ASN A 29 9.63 6.51 -11.12
C ASN A 29 9.19 7.91 -11.56
N GLY A 30 8.58 8.02 -12.74
CA GLY A 30 8.15 9.31 -13.29
C GLY A 30 6.89 9.87 -12.61
N THR A 31 6.00 9.00 -12.14
CA THR A 31 4.67 9.39 -11.67
C THR A 31 4.46 9.06 -10.20
N LEU A 32 4.47 7.77 -9.85
CA LEU A 32 4.11 7.30 -8.51
C LEU A 32 5.15 7.76 -7.47
N LEU A 33 6.42 7.55 -7.76
CA LEU A 33 7.52 7.86 -6.86
C LEU A 33 7.56 9.35 -6.53
N ARG A 34 7.32 10.23 -7.51
CA ARG A 34 7.28 11.69 -7.27
C ARG A 34 6.20 12.09 -6.28
N ILE A 35 5.08 11.39 -6.26
CA ILE A 35 4.00 11.64 -5.29
C ILE A 35 4.43 11.11 -3.92
N LEU A 36 4.92 9.87 -3.85
CA LEU A 36 5.32 9.24 -2.59
C LEU A 36 6.49 9.96 -1.88
N GLU A 37 7.46 10.46 -2.64
CA GLU A 37 8.57 11.27 -2.11
C GLU A 37 8.09 12.57 -1.46
N LYS A 38 7.01 13.16 -1.98
CA LYS A 38 6.40 14.38 -1.44
C LYS A 38 5.61 14.10 -0.17
N GLU A 39 4.84 13.01 -0.15
CA GLU A 39 3.91 12.70 0.95
C GLU A 39 4.59 12.06 2.18
N GLN A 40 5.84 11.57 2.06
CA GLN A 40 6.64 10.97 3.16
C GLN A 40 5.85 9.94 3.98
N VAL A 41 5.57 8.78 3.39
CA VAL A 41 4.62 7.78 3.90
C VAL A 41 5.28 6.46 4.31
N GLU A 42 4.78 5.82 5.36
CA GLU A 42 5.15 4.43 5.73
C GLU A 42 4.06 3.46 5.27
N LYS A 43 3.95 3.32 3.94
CA LYS A 43 2.98 2.39 3.32
C LYS A 43 3.63 1.57 2.22
N THR A 44 3.07 0.40 2.01
CA THR A 44 3.42 -0.49 0.91
C THR A 44 2.47 -0.23 -0.25
N VAL A 45 3.01 0.14 -1.41
CA VAL A 45 2.24 0.38 -2.64
C VAL A 45 2.55 -0.72 -3.64
N ALA A 46 1.54 -1.51 -4.01
CA ALA A 46 1.65 -2.55 -5.02
C ALA A 46 1.08 -2.05 -6.35
N VAL A 47 1.93 -1.95 -7.37
CA VAL A 47 1.51 -1.60 -8.74
C VAL A 47 1.30 -2.88 -9.52
N VAL A 48 0.03 -3.24 -9.72
CA VAL A 48 -0.36 -4.45 -10.42
C VAL A 48 -0.62 -4.14 -11.90
N SER A 49 -0.01 -4.95 -12.76
CA SER A 49 -0.05 -4.82 -14.21
C SER A 49 -0.09 -6.21 -14.86
N GLU A 50 -0.34 -6.32 -16.16
CA GLU A 50 -0.24 -7.59 -16.88
C GLU A 50 1.16 -8.19 -16.74
N ASN A 51 2.19 -7.35 -16.71
CA ASN A 51 3.58 -7.77 -16.54
C ASN A 51 3.86 -8.21 -15.11
N PHE A 52 3.22 -7.60 -14.12
CA PHE A 52 3.29 -8.02 -12.72
C PHE A 52 2.94 -9.51 -12.57
N PHE A 53 1.81 -9.94 -13.13
CA PHE A 53 1.35 -11.33 -13.03
C PHE A 53 2.11 -12.31 -13.94
N LYS A 54 3.01 -11.84 -14.81
CA LYS A 54 3.94 -12.71 -15.56
C LYS A 54 5.18 -13.07 -14.73
N SER A 55 5.38 -12.42 -13.58
CA SER A 55 6.56 -12.61 -12.74
C SER A 55 6.20 -13.31 -11.44
N GLU A 56 6.61 -14.57 -11.30
CA GLU A 56 6.47 -15.35 -10.06
C GLU A 56 7.06 -14.61 -8.84
N TYR A 57 8.11 -13.81 -9.07
CA TYR A 57 8.72 -12.99 -8.05
C TYR A 57 7.82 -11.83 -7.57
N CYS A 58 7.07 -11.18 -8.46
CA CYS A 58 6.12 -10.12 -8.07
C CYS A 58 4.96 -10.69 -7.24
N GLU A 59 4.48 -11.88 -7.61
CA GLU A 59 3.43 -12.58 -6.87
C GLU A 59 3.89 -13.01 -5.47
N PHE A 60 5.08 -13.61 -5.35
CA PHE A 60 5.66 -14.02 -4.08
C PHE A 60 5.78 -12.85 -3.09
N GLU A 61 6.25 -11.72 -3.59
CA GLU A 61 6.48 -10.53 -2.78
C GLU A 61 5.17 -9.84 -2.39
N LEU A 62 4.19 -9.84 -3.27
CA LEU A 62 2.84 -9.39 -2.94
C LEU A 62 2.24 -10.24 -1.82
N ASN A 63 2.38 -11.57 -1.91
CA ASN A 63 1.88 -12.48 -0.88
C ASN A 63 2.57 -12.24 0.48
N LYS A 64 3.89 -12.05 0.49
CA LYS A 64 4.62 -11.65 1.71
C LYS A 64 4.14 -10.33 2.29
N ALA A 65 3.85 -9.35 1.44
CA ALA A 65 3.30 -8.08 1.91
C ALA A 65 1.91 -8.29 2.54
N ILE A 66 1.04 -9.06 1.89
CA ILE A 66 -0.30 -9.39 2.40
C ILE A 66 -0.22 -10.14 3.73
N GLU A 67 0.69 -11.11 3.88
CA GLU A 67 0.90 -11.83 5.14
C GLU A 67 1.23 -10.86 6.27
N ARG A 68 2.19 -9.94 6.05
CA ARG A 68 2.53 -8.88 7.02
C ARG A 68 1.34 -7.97 7.34
N LEU A 69 0.50 -7.67 6.35
CA LEU A 69 -0.71 -6.86 6.53
C LEU A 69 -1.71 -7.56 7.45
N VAL A 70 -1.93 -8.86 7.24
CA VAL A 70 -2.84 -9.67 8.06
C VAL A 70 -2.31 -9.83 9.48
N GLU A 71 -1.01 -10.07 9.64
CA GLU A 71 -0.36 -10.18 10.96
C GLU A 71 -0.44 -8.88 11.77
N LYS A 72 -0.30 -7.72 11.11
CA LYS A 72 -0.37 -6.42 11.77
C LYS A 72 -1.79 -5.85 11.87
N CYS A 73 -2.79 -6.52 11.28
CA CYS A 73 -4.16 -6.05 11.18
C CYS A 73 -4.27 -4.59 10.69
N ASP A 74 -3.45 -4.24 9.69
CA ASP A 74 -3.25 -2.85 9.26
C ASP A 74 -3.82 -2.63 7.85
N ASP A 75 -3.93 -1.35 7.45
CA ASP A 75 -4.36 -0.86 6.14
C ASP A 75 -3.19 -0.27 5.34
N SER A 76 -1.97 -0.73 5.65
CA SER A 76 -0.73 -0.18 5.08
C SER A 76 -0.44 -0.59 3.63
N ILE A 77 -1.24 -1.48 3.01
CA ILE A 77 -1.10 -1.84 1.59
C ILE A 77 -2.11 -1.10 0.72
N ILE A 78 -1.59 -0.36 -0.27
CA ILE A 78 -2.35 0.30 -1.32
C ILE A 78 -2.10 -0.40 -2.64
N VAL A 79 -3.15 -0.80 -3.34
CA VAL A 79 -3.05 -1.47 -4.65
C VAL A 79 -3.41 -0.48 -5.76
N ILE A 80 -2.53 -0.33 -6.75
CA ILE A 80 -2.75 0.46 -7.95
C ILE A 80 -2.77 -0.47 -9.16
N ARG A 81 -3.93 -0.58 -9.80
CA ARG A 81 -4.08 -1.29 -11.06
C ARG A 81 -3.69 -0.37 -12.23
N LYS A 82 -2.54 -0.64 -12.85
CA LYS A 82 -1.99 0.19 -13.93
C LYS A 82 -2.65 -0.05 -15.29
N ASP A 83 -3.07 -1.27 -15.57
CA ASP A 83 -3.66 -1.69 -16.85
C ASP A 83 -4.89 -2.59 -16.64
N LYS A 84 -5.47 -3.13 -17.72
CA LYS A 84 -6.77 -3.83 -17.72
C LYS A 84 -6.72 -5.25 -17.13
N VAL A 85 -5.90 -5.49 -16.12
CA VAL A 85 -5.87 -6.78 -15.43
C VAL A 85 -7.16 -7.04 -14.65
N SER A 86 -7.69 -8.26 -14.80
CA SER A 86 -8.80 -8.74 -13.99
C SER A 86 -8.43 -8.75 -12.51
N SER A 87 -9.27 -8.15 -11.68
CA SER A 87 -9.18 -8.19 -10.22
C SER A 87 -9.28 -9.61 -9.67
N GLU A 88 -9.71 -10.58 -10.47
CA GLU A 88 -9.77 -12.00 -10.09
C GLU A 88 -8.38 -12.59 -9.82
N LYS A 89 -7.33 -12.05 -10.45
CA LYS A 89 -5.94 -12.46 -10.24
C LYS A 89 -5.35 -11.94 -8.93
N LEU A 90 -6.00 -10.97 -8.29
CA LEU A 90 -5.57 -10.48 -6.99
C LEU A 90 -5.90 -11.52 -5.91
N PRO A 91 -5.08 -11.64 -4.87
CA PRO A 91 -5.45 -12.41 -3.69
C PRO A 91 -6.73 -11.87 -3.05
N GLU A 92 -7.57 -12.77 -2.50
CA GLU A 92 -8.87 -12.42 -1.88
C GLU A 92 -8.76 -11.30 -0.82
N ALA A 93 -7.66 -11.27 -0.08
CA ALA A 93 -7.39 -10.23 0.92
C ALA A 93 -7.33 -8.82 0.32
N LEU A 94 -6.89 -8.69 -0.93
CA LEU A 94 -6.83 -7.41 -1.65
C LEU A 94 -8.10 -7.12 -2.43
N LYS A 95 -8.84 -8.14 -2.91
CA LYS A 95 -10.11 -7.95 -3.62
C LYS A 95 -11.17 -7.26 -2.78
N LYS A 96 -11.18 -7.53 -1.46
CA LYS A 96 -12.13 -6.94 -0.52
C LYS A 96 -11.79 -5.50 -0.14
N ARG A 97 -10.61 -5.00 -0.55
CA ARG A 97 -10.10 -3.66 -0.21
C ARG A 97 -10.28 -2.70 -1.38
N SER A 98 -10.22 -1.40 -1.09
CA SER A 98 -10.22 -0.36 -2.12
C SER A 98 -8.89 -0.39 -2.88
N PHE A 99 -8.97 -0.59 -4.19
CA PHE A 99 -7.84 -0.42 -5.11
C PHE A 99 -8.05 0.79 -6.00
N ILE A 100 -6.95 1.37 -6.46
CA ILE A 100 -6.96 2.52 -7.37
C ILE A 100 -6.83 1.99 -8.78
N ASP A 101 -7.85 2.23 -9.61
CA ASP A 101 -7.82 1.82 -11.01
C ASP A 101 -7.30 2.94 -11.90
N TYR A 102 -6.00 2.89 -12.20
CA TYR A 102 -5.38 3.84 -13.13
C TYR A 102 -5.73 3.53 -14.60
N SER A 103 -6.18 2.31 -14.89
CA SER A 103 -6.55 1.92 -16.26
C SER A 103 -7.88 2.52 -16.71
N ASP A 104 -8.77 2.87 -15.78
CA ASP A 104 -10.03 3.53 -16.04
C ASP A 104 -9.82 5.03 -16.31
N SER A 105 -10.37 5.53 -17.41
CA SER A 105 -10.15 6.92 -17.86
C SER A 105 -10.83 7.98 -16.99
N THR A 106 -11.87 7.60 -16.25
CA THR A 106 -12.58 8.48 -15.32
C THR A 106 -11.83 8.55 -14.00
N GLU A 107 -11.43 7.40 -13.48
CA GLU A 107 -10.66 7.28 -12.24
C GLU A 107 -9.24 7.84 -12.40
N ARG A 108 -8.61 7.67 -13.57
CA ARG A 108 -7.31 8.27 -13.88
C ARG A 108 -7.27 9.79 -13.78
N LYS A 109 -8.40 10.50 -13.76
CA LYS A 109 -8.41 11.95 -13.49
C LYS A 109 -8.33 12.28 -12.00
N SER A 110 -8.80 11.37 -11.14
CA SER A 110 -8.90 11.56 -9.68
C SER A 110 -8.02 10.59 -8.87
N TRP A 111 -7.27 9.71 -9.54
CA TRP A 111 -6.45 8.66 -8.91
C TRP A 111 -5.41 9.22 -7.94
N VAL A 112 -4.82 10.39 -8.22
CA VAL A 112 -3.86 11.04 -7.33
C VAL A 112 -4.53 11.40 -6.01
N SER A 113 -5.72 12.00 -6.06
CA SER A 113 -6.48 12.35 -4.85
C SER A 113 -6.91 11.10 -4.07
N LYS A 114 -7.29 10.02 -4.76
CA LYS A 114 -7.55 8.72 -4.13
C LYS A 114 -6.30 8.14 -3.47
N LEU A 115 -5.15 8.24 -4.13
CA LEU A 115 -3.87 7.79 -3.61
C LEU A 115 -3.49 8.56 -2.34
N ILE A 116 -3.53 9.89 -2.37
CA ILE A 116 -3.24 10.72 -1.20
C ILE A 116 -4.19 10.37 -0.05
N LYS A 117 -5.49 10.25 -0.31
CA LYS A 117 -6.45 9.85 0.72
C LYS A 117 -6.14 8.46 1.29
N ALA A 118 -5.81 7.49 0.44
CA ALA A 118 -5.42 6.15 0.88
C ALA A 118 -4.12 6.17 1.68
N LEU A 119 -3.20 7.09 1.38
CA LEU A 119 -1.97 7.29 2.14
C LEU A 119 -2.25 7.87 3.53
N GLU A 120 -3.19 8.81 3.64
CA GLU A 120 -3.58 9.47 4.90
C GLU A 120 -4.42 8.58 5.84
N SER A 121 -5.16 7.60 5.30
CA SER A 121 -6.18 6.82 6.02
C SER A 121 -5.75 6.04 7.29
N ASN A 122 -4.47 6.01 7.68
CA ASN A 122 -4.01 5.35 8.92
C ASN A 122 -3.59 6.35 10.00
N ARG A 123 -3.63 7.67 9.75
CA ARG A 123 -3.19 8.69 10.71
C ARG A 123 -4.26 9.06 11.76
N ASP A 124 -5.48 8.58 11.59
CA ASP A 124 -6.60 8.94 12.46
C ASP A 124 -6.81 7.97 13.64
N GLU A 125 -6.31 6.73 13.58
CA GLU A 125 -6.49 5.75 14.69
C GLU A 125 -5.35 5.77 15.74
N GLU A 126 -4.16 6.29 15.42
CA GLU A 126 -3.09 6.48 16.44
C GLU A 126 -3.31 7.69 17.36
N ASN A 127 -4.36 8.51 17.16
CA ASN A 127 -4.72 9.61 18.07
C ASN A 127 -5.88 9.31 19.03
N LEU A 128 -6.34 8.05 19.14
CA LEU A 128 -7.41 7.65 20.06
C LEU A 128 -7.02 6.61 21.14
N SER A 129 -5.74 6.51 21.48
CA SER A 129 -5.30 5.71 22.66
C SER A 129 -4.41 6.48 23.63
N ILE A 130 -4.83 7.70 23.99
CA ILE A 130 -4.39 8.31 25.25
C ILE A 130 -5.63 8.71 26.05
N ASN A 131 -5.73 8.12 27.25
CA ASN A 131 -6.82 8.14 28.25
C ASN A 131 -7.91 7.09 27.91
N ASP A 132 -8.08 6.00 28.66
CA ASP A 132 -8.32 5.98 30.11
C ASP A 132 -7.56 4.87 30.87
N GLU A 133 -7.00 5.27 32.01
CA GLU A 133 -6.70 4.41 33.17
C GLU A 133 -8.02 3.98 33.85
N ASP A 134 -7.97 2.89 34.63
CA ASP A 134 -9.04 2.26 35.45
C ASP A 134 -10.09 1.40 34.69
N ASN A 135 -10.31 0.11 34.95
CA ASN A 135 -10.24 -0.62 36.23
C ASN A 135 -10.19 -2.13 35.94
N CYS A 136 -9.11 -2.82 36.33
CA CYS A 136 -9.10 -4.29 36.39
C CYS A 136 -9.55 -4.68 37.80
N PRO A 137 -10.71 -5.36 37.99
CA PRO A 137 -11.06 -5.81 39.33
C PRO A 137 -10.06 -6.88 39.77
N SER A 138 -9.29 -6.56 40.80
CA SER A 138 -8.48 -7.54 41.53
C SER A 138 -9.38 -8.65 42.09
N PRO A 139 -8.96 -9.92 42.04
CA PRO A 139 -9.75 -11.02 42.59
C PRO A 139 -9.81 -10.88 44.12
N SER A 140 -11.02 -10.74 44.65
CA SER A 140 -11.29 -10.83 46.08
C SER A 140 -11.48 -12.29 46.47
N VAL A 141 -10.48 -12.81 47.19
CA VAL A 141 -10.41 -14.01 48.07
C VAL A 141 -10.81 -15.37 47.50
#